data_AF-A0A3C1EVM7-F1
#
_entry.id   AF-A0A3C1EVM7-F1
#
_cell.length_a   1.000
_cell.length_b   1.000
_cell.length_c   1.000
_cell.angle_alpha   90.00
_cell.angle_beta   90.00
_cell.angle_gamma   90.00
#
_symmetry.space_group_name_H-M   'P 1'
#
loop_
_entity.id
_entity.type
_entity.pdbx_description
1 polymer ?
#
loop_
_entity_poly.entity_id
_entity_poly.type
_entity_poly.pdbx_seq_one_letter_code
_entity_poly.pdbx_strand_id
1 'polypeptide(L)'
;KQANLSIDEYSKQIIKACFLDDKDPVRKWKEIYKNSMEIKKWINSLNIDTFRIESASMDLEIKLGDKRRFLGVSGHNIPSFEIFTSPDYRYTKGIYFSNLPSYRSGNYVENIRIEFKNGKAIKVSAKRGEEFVRKILNTDEGACRIGEFSLTDIRFSKINRFMADTLFDENHGGKYGNCHIAVGDSYTETYSADVSKLNEKEKENLGFNNSAIHWDLVNTENKKVTAKLRNGNIITIYENGVFKN
;
A
#
# COMPACT_ATOMS: atom_id res chain seq x y z
N LYS A 1 -5.75 14.66 19.34
CA LYS A 1 -7.18 14.98 19.08
C LYS A 1 -7.69 14.26 17.83
N GLN A 2 -6.95 14.31 16.73
CA GLN A 2 -7.36 13.77 15.44
C GLN A 2 -7.47 12.24 15.42
N ALA A 3 -6.47 11.55 15.96
CA ALA A 3 -6.50 10.09 16.15
C ALA A 3 -7.61 9.58 17.10
N ASN A 4 -8.34 10.48 17.79
CA ASN A 4 -9.24 10.14 18.91
C ASN A 4 -8.55 9.30 20.01
N LEU A 5 -7.27 9.57 20.25
CA LEU A 5 -6.47 8.97 21.32
C LEU A 5 -6.09 10.06 22.35
N SER A 6 -5.95 9.65 23.61
CA SER A 6 -5.24 10.43 24.61
C SER A 6 -3.74 10.53 24.27
N ILE A 7 -3.04 11.50 24.87
CA ILE A 7 -1.60 11.65 24.66
C ILE A 7 -0.85 10.37 25.08
N ASP A 8 -1.22 9.78 26.22
CA ASP A 8 -0.61 8.55 26.72
C ASP A 8 -0.81 7.36 25.77
N GLU A 9 -2.02 7.17 25.24
CA GLU A 9 -2.29 6.11 24.24
C GLU A 9 -1.52 6.33 22.94
N TYR A 10 -1.45 7.57 22.46
CA TYR A 10 -0.70 7.92 21.25
C TYR A 10 0.79 7.66 21.45
N SER A 11 1.36 8.09 22.57
CA SER A 11 2.76 7.85 22.94
C SER A 11 3.07 6.36 23.07
N LYS A 12 2.20 5.57 23.72
CA LYS A 12 2.34 4.11 23.81
C LYS A 12 2.32 3.46 22.43
N GLN A 13 1.48 3.94 21.51
CA GLN A 13 1.44 3.43 20.15
C GLN A 13 2.73 3.73 19.39
N ILE A 14 3.33 4.92 19.55
CA ILE A 14 4.64 5.26 18.98
C ILE A 14 5.72 4.32 19.53
N ILE A 15 5.81 4.21 20.87
CA ILE A 15 6.79 3.34 21.56
C ILE A 15 6.73 1.93 20.99
N LYS A 16 5.52 1.36 20.94
CA LYS A 16 5.28 0.01 20.44
C LYS A 16 5.58 -0.13 18.94
N ALA A 17 5.23 0.87 18.13
CA ALA A 17 5.49 0.86 16.69
C ALA A 17 7.00 0.90 16.39
N CYS A 18 7.77 1.62 17.21
CA CYS A 18 9.20 1.77 17.05
C CYS A 18 10.03 0.73 17.85
N PHE A 19 9.36 -0.20 18.56
CA PHE A 19 9.95 -1.20 19.46
C PHE A 19 10.76 -0.61 20.62
N LEU A 20 10.45 0.62 21.05
CA LEU A 20 11.18 1.28 22.14
C LEU A 20 10.95 0.64 23.52
N ASP A 21 9.96 -0.26 23.62
CA ASP A 21 9.67 -1.09 24.78
C ASP A 21 10.32 -2.50 24.71
N ASP A 22 11.01 -2.84 23.62
CA ASP A 22 11.82 -4.06 23.54
C ASP A 22 13.14 -3.89 24.32
N LYS A 23 13.65 -4.97 24.90
CA LYS A 23 14.95 -4.96 25.60
C LYS A 23 16.12 -4.74 24.66
N ASP A 24 15.96 -5.08 23.38
CA ASP A 24 16.94 -4.88 22.31
C ASP A 24 16.25 -4.44 21.01
N PRO A 25 15.87 -3.15 20.89
CA PRO A 25 15.21 -2.61 19.70
C PRO A 25 16.08 -2.75 18.45
N VAL A 26 17.40 -2.69 18.59
CA VAL A 26 18.33 -2.79 17.46
C VAL A 26 18.30 -4.20 16.87
N ARG A 27 18.34 -5.25 17.70
CA ARG A 27 18.15 -6.63 17.23
C ARG A 27 16.79 -6.79 16.55
N LYS A 28 15.74 -6.20 17.11
CA LYS A 28 14.39 -6.28 16.52
C LYS A 28 14.32 -5.69 15.11
N TRP A 29 14.90 -4.51 14.91
CA TRP A 29 14.99 -3.88 13.59
C TRP A 29 15.86 -4.67 12.62
N LYS A 30 16.96 -5.29 13.08
CA LYS A 30 17.78 -6.19 12.25
C LYS A 30 17.01 -7.42 11.80
N GLU A 31 16.19 -8.02 12.66
CA GLU A 31 15.32 -9.15 12.31
C GLU A 31 14.27 -8.76 11.26
N ILE A 32 13.61 -7.62 11.45
CA ILE A 32 12.62 -7.10 10.49
C ILE A 32 13.28 -6.83 9.14
N TYR A 33 14.45 -6.19 9.14
CA TYR A 33 15.21 -5.95 7.92
C TYR A 33 15.62 -7.24 7.21
N LYS A 34 16.10 -8.25 7.94
CA LYS A 34 16.44 -9.54 7.35
C LYS A 34 15.22 -10.21 6.71
N ASN A 35 14.12 -10.29 7.43
CA ASN A 35 12.89 -10.94 6.96
C ASN A 35 12.28 -10.19 5.76
N SER A 36 12.30 -8.85 5.76
CA SER A 36 11.82 -8.05 4.63
C SER A 36 12.70 -8.24 3.40
N MET A 37 14.03 -8.39 3.57
CA MET A 37 14.94 -8.72 2.47
C MET A 37 14.65 -10.10 1.87
N GLU A 38 14.34 -11.10 2.69
CA GLU A 38 13.94 -12.44 2.23
C GLU A 38 12.64 -12.38 1.41
N ILE A 39 11.61 -11.68 1.91
CA ILE A 39 10.34 -11.49 1.19
C ILE A 39 10.57 -10.72 -0.12
N LYS A 40 11.32 -9.61 -0.09
CA LYS A 40 11.65 -8.83 -1.29
C LYS A 40 12.38 -9.68 -2.32
N LYS A 41 13.35 -10.50 -1.90
CA LYS A 41 14.08 -11.40 -2.81
C LYS A 41 13.13 -12.41 -3.44
N TRP A 42 12.27 -13.03 -2.64
CA TRP A 42 11.28 -13.99 -3.12
C TRP A 42 10.28 -13.34 -4.08
N ILE A 43 9.59 -12.28 -3.70
CA ILE A 43 8.53 -11.68 -4.52
C ILE A 43 9.08 -11.10 -5.83
N ASN A 44 10.30 -10.53 -5.82
CA ASN A 44 10.97 -10.05 -7.03
C ASN A 44 11.50 -11.17 -7.94
N SER A 45 11.65 -12.39 -7.43
CA SER A 45 12.00 -13.55 -8.26
C SER A 45 10.81 -14.13 -9.02
N LEU A 46 9.60 -13.79 -8.59
CA LEU A 46 8.37 -14.22 -9.24
C LEU A 46 8.14 -13.40 -10.51
N ASN A 47 7.92 -14.08 -11.63
CA ASN A 47 7.58 -13.43 -12.90
C ASN A 47 6.09 -13.06 -12.93
N ILE A 48 5.68 -12.14 -12.05
CA ILE A 48 4.29 -11.74 -11.82
C ILE A 48 3.77 -10.92 -12.99
N ASP A 49 2.53 -11.20 -13.38
CA ASP A 49 1.76 -10.45 -14.37
C ASP A 49 0.74 -9.53 -13.69
N THR A 50 -0.16 -10.12 -12.88
CA THR A 50 -1.20 -9.41 -12.14
C THR A 50 -1.31 -9.90 -10.70
N PHE A 51 -1.82 -9.03 -9.84
CA PHE A 51 -2.31 -9.35 -8.51
C PHE A 51 -3.83 -9.37 -8.51
N ARG A 52 -4.43 -10.27 -7.74
CA ARG A 52 -5.84 -10.20 -7.35
C ARG A 52 -5.93 -10.16 -5.84
N ILE A 53 -6.57 -9.12 -5.31
CA ILE A 53 -6.73 -8.85 -3.88
C ILE A 53 -8.20 -9.07 -3.53
N GLU A 54 -8.49 -10.07 -2.71
CA GLU A 54 -9.84 -10.48 -2.35
C GLU A 54 -10.05 -10.38 -0.83
N SER A 55 -11.12 -9.72 -0.41
CA SER A 55 -11.62 -9.69 0.97
C SER A 55 -13.16 -9.78 0.97
N ALA A 56 -13.81 -9.63 2.12
CA ALA A 56 -15.27 -9.55 2.19
C ALA A 56 -15.86 -8.37 1.39
N SER A 57 -15.10 -7.27 1.25
CA SER A 57 -15.58 -6.01 0.67
C SER A 57 -14.85 -5.60 -0.61
N MET A 58 -13.81 -6.34 -1.00
CA MET A 58 -12.85 -6.00 -2.06
C MET A 58 -12.62 -7.18 -2.99
N ASP A 59 -12.57 -6.90 -4.30
CA ASP A 59 -12.06 -7.80 -5.34
C ASP A 59 -11.42 -6.90 -6.40
N LEU A 60 -10.11 -6.73 -6.28
CA LEU A 60 -9.33 -5.80 -7.09
C LEU A 60 -8.27 -6.56 -7.86
N GLU A 61 -8.19 -6.35 -9.17
CA GLU A 61 -7.09 -6.82 -10.00
C GLU A 61 -6.20 -5.63 -10.40
N ILE A 62 -4.88 -5.80 -10.24
CA ILE A 62 -3.85 -4.82 -10.57
C ILE A 62 -2.79 -5.49 -11.44
N LYS A 63 -2.32 -4.81 -12.48
CA LYS A 63 -1.18 -5.25 -13.29
C LYS A 63 0.13 -4.75 -12.67
N LEU A 64 1.13 -5.62 -12.51
CA LEU A 64 2.44 -5.20 -12.02
C LEU A 64 3.10 -4.22 -13.00
N GLY A 65 3.09 -4.55 -14.29
CA GLY A 65 3.78 -3.78 -15.32
C GLY A 65 5.19 -4.30 -15.61
N ASP A 66 5.74 -3.90 -16.75
CA ASP A 66 7.09 -4.28 -17.15
C ASP A 66 8.16 -3.55 -16.33
N LYS A 67 9.29 -4.23 -16.10
CA LYS A 67 10.46 -3.69 -15.40
C LYS A 67 10.13 -3.07 -14.04
N ARG A 68 9.30 -3.77 -13.26
CA ARG A 68 9.00 -3.40 -11.87
C ARG A 68 9.73 -4.27 -10.88
N ARG A 69 9.96 -3.71 -9.69
CA ARG A 69 10.42 -4.39 -8.50
C ARG A 69 9.62 -3.94 -7.28
N PHE A 70 9.54 -4.80 -6.29
CA PHE A 70 9.11 -4.48 -4.95
C PHE A 70 10.26 -3.89 -4.14
N LEU A 71 9.94 -2.80 -3.43
CA LEU A 71 10.77 -2.13 -2.45
C LEU A 71 10.15 -2.31 -1.06
N GLY A 72 10.80 -1.77 -0.04
CA GLY A 72 10.32 -1.83 1.34
C GLY A 72 11.46 -1.84 2.33
N VAL A 73 11.21 -1.37 3.55
CA VAL A 73 12.11 -1.43 4.73
C VAL A 73 13.58 -1.10 4.38
N SER A 74 13.85 0.17 4.07
CA SER A 74 15.19 0.70 3.77
C SER A 74 15.88 1.37 4.96
N GLY A 75 15.12 1.73 6.00
CA GLY A 75 15.59 2.54 7.13
C GLY A 75 15.41 4.05 6.94
N HIS A 76 14.82 4.52 5.83
CA HIS A 76 14.50 5.94 5.63
C HIS A 76 13.37 6.42 6.56
N ASN A 77 12.43 5.53 6.85
CA ASN A 77 11.26 5.79 7.68
C ASN A 77 11.30 4.88 8.92
N ILE A 78 10.97 5.45 10.09
CA ILE A 78 10.81 4.73 11.34
C ILE A 78 9.51 5.20 11.99
N PRO A 79 8.49 4.33 12.14
CA PRO A 79 8.45 2.93 11.69
C PRO A 79 8.23 2.80 10.16
N SER A 80 8.64 1.67 9.58
CA SER A 80 8.27 1.28 8.21
C SER A 80 8.36 -0.24 8.06
N PHE A 81 7.28 -0.85 7.54
CA PHE A 81 7.07 -2.30 7.54
C PHE A 81 6.53 -2.84 6.23
N GLU A 82 6.16 -1.95 5.32
CA GLU A 82 5.52 -2.29 4.08
C GLU A 82 6.49 -2.82 3.01
N ILE A 83 5.95 -3.58 2.07
CA ILE A 83 6.62 -4.01 0.85
C ILE A 83 5.71 -3.62 -0.32
N PHE A 84 6.20 -2.73 -1.17
CA PHE A 84 5.38 -2.00 -2.14
C PHE A 84 5.99 -1.96 -3.54
N THR A 85 5.17 -1.65 -4.53
CA THR A 85 5.58 -1.40 -5.91
C THR A 85 4.63 -0.41 -6.59
N SER A 86 5.04 0.19 -7.70
CA SER A 86 4.17 1.03 -8.54
C SER A 86 3.61 0.19 -9.69
N PRO A 87 2.29 -0.10 -9.73
CA PRO A 87 1.71 -0.91 -10.80
C PRO A 87 1.69 -0.18 -12.15
N ASP A 88 1.30 -0.90 -13.21
CA ASP A 88 0.89 -0.27 -14.46
C ASP A 88 -0.54 0.27 -14.29
N TYR A 89 -0.65 1.60 -14.19
CA TYR A 89 -1.89 2.27 -13.83
C TYR A 89 -3.04 1.98 -14.80
N ARG A 90 -2.74 1.58 -16.05
CA ARG A 90 -3.72 1.42 -17.14
C ARG A 90 -4.64 0.22 -16.95
N TYR A 91 -4.26 -0.73 -16.10
CA TYR A 91 -4.86 -2.06 -16.06
C TYR A 91 -5.48 -2.45 -14.71
N THR A 92 -5.80 -1.46 -13.86
CA THR A 92 -6.59 -1.71 -12.65
C THR A 92 -8.06 -1.92 -12.98
N LYS A 93 -8.68 -2.96 -12.41
CA LYS A 93 -10.14 -3.20 -12.49
C LYS A 93 -10.68 -3.84 -11.21
N GLY A 94 -11.96 -3.63 -10.95
CA GLY A 94 -12.65 -4.21 -9.79
C GLY A 94 -12.90 -3.17 -8.71
N ILE A 95 -13.03 -3.62 -7.46
CA ILE A 95 -13.47 -2.79 -6.35
C ILE A 95 -12.40 -2.81 -5.27
N TYR A 96 -11.92 -1.62 -4.89
CA TYR A 96 -11.11 -1.40 -3.70
C TYR A 96 -11.96 -0.91 -2.54
N PHE A 97 -11.64 -1.34 -1.32
CA PHE A 97 -12.29 -0.87 -0.09
C PHE A 97 -11.26 -0.48 0.96
N SER A 98 -11.34 0.73 1.50
CA SER A 98 -10.50 1.25 2.58
C SER A 98 -11.34 1.40 3.85
N ASN A 99 -11.12 0.53 4.83
CA ASN A 99 -11.84 0.56 6.10
C ASN A 99 -11.09 1.28 7.23
N LEU A 100 -9.76 1.44 7.13
CA LEU A 100 -9.06 2.33 8.04
C LEU A 100 -9.42 3.78 7.67
N PRO A 101 -9.77 4.64 8.65
CA PRO A 101 -9.98 6.05 8.39
C PRO A 101 -8.74 6.69 7.79
N SER A 102 -8.93 7.78 7.04
CA SER A 102 -7.85 8.66 6.60
C SER A 102 -8.14 10.08 7.06
N TYR A 103 -7.10 10.80 7.48
CA TYR A 103 -7.17 12.22 7.81
C TYR A 103 -6.22 13.00 6.91
N ARG A 104 -6.78 13.83 6.02
CA ARG A 104 -5.99 14.59 5.04
C ARG A 104 -6.49 16.02 4.92
N SER A 105 -5.59 16.99 5.06
CA SER A 105 -5.90 18.43 4.92
C SER A 105 -7.12 18.87 5.73
N GLY A 106 -7.26 18.39 6.97
CA GLY A 106 -8.40 18.71 7.85
C GLY A 106 -9.66 17.85 7.64
N ASN A 107 -9.68 16.96 6.65
CA ASN A 107 -10.85 16.16 6.29
C ASN A 107 -10.71 14.72 6.80
N TYR A 108 -11.75 14.24 7.49
CA TYR A 108 -11.92 12.84 7.83
C TYR A 108 -12.63 12.11 6.71
N VAL A 109 -12.07 10.98 6.33
CA VAL A 109 -12.67 10.08 5.37
C VAL A 109 -12.75 8.68 5.96
N GLU A 110 -13.90 8.04 5.82
CA GLU A 110 -14.19 6.73 6.43
C GLU A 110 -14.89 5.82 5.42
N ASN A 111 -14.51 4.54 5.41
CA ASN A 111 -15.11 3.47 4.60
C ASN A 111 -15.25 3.84 3.12
N ILE A 112 -14.12 4.03 2.44
CA ILE A 112 -14.08 4.42 1.03
C ILE A 112 -14.20 3.16 0.17
N ARG A 113 -15.12 3.16 -0.79
CA ARG A 113 -15.22 2.15 -1.85
C ARG A 113 -14.96 2.81 -3.19
N ILE A 114 -13.99 2.30 -3.94
CA ILE A 114 -13.64 2.81 -5.28
C ILE A 114 -13.79 1.67 -6.29
N GLU A 115 -14.55 1.91 -7.34
CA GLU A 115 -14.66 1.00 -8.48
C GLU A 115 -13.74 1.47 -9.60
N PHE A 116 -12.86 0.58 -10.05
CA PHE A 116 -11.93 0.81 -11.12
C PHE A 116 -12.35 0.07 -12.39
N LYS A 117 -12.20 0.73 -13.53
CA LYS A 117 -12.35 0.14 -14.86
C LYS A 117 -11.31 0.75 -15.79
N ASN A 118 -10.58 -0.10 -16.50
CA ASN A 118 -9.53 0.31 -17.44
C ASN A 118 -8.53 1.31 -16.81
N GLY A 119 -8.10 1.01 -15.58
CA GLY A 119 -7.11 1.81 -14.86
C GLY A 119 -7.63 3.06 -14.14
N LYS A 120 -8.90 3.43 -14.34
CA LYS A 120 -9.49 4.66 -13.79
C LYS A 120 -10.58 4.37 -12.77
N ALA A 121 -10.61 5.16 -11.70
CA ALA A 121 -11.71 5.20 -10.76
C ALA A 121 -12.96 5.76 -11.47
N ILE A 122 -13.97 4.91 -11.67
CA ILE A 122 -15.23 5.28 -12.34
C ILE A 122 -16.36 5.58 -11.36
N LYS A 123 -16.25 5.10 -10.12
CA LYS A 123 -17.22 5.32 -9.06
C LYS A 123 -16.52 5.35 -7.72
N VAL A 124 -16.98 6.25 -6.86
CA VAL A 124 -16.53 6.31 -5.46
C VAL A 124 -17.74 6.50 -4.56
N SER A 125 -17.68 5.91 -3.37
CA SER A 125 -18.58 6.18 -2.26
C SER A 125 -17.81 6.15 -0.94
N ALA A 126 -18.21 6.95 0.03
CA ALA A 126 -17.63 6.88 1.37
C ALA A 126 -18.69 7.09 2.46
N LYS A 127 -18.53 6.44 3.62
CA LYS A 127 -19.42 6.68 4.76
C LYS A 127 -19.31 8.13 5.26
N ARG A 128 -18.10 8.69 5.19
CA ARG A 128 -17.80 10.08 5.56
C ARG A 128 -16.75 10.63 4.59
N GLY A 129 -16.89 11.90 4.22
CA GLY A 129 -15.92 12.61 3.39
C GLY A 129 -15.97 12.28 1.90
N GLU A 130 -17.09 11.74 1.40
CA GLU A 130 -17.22 11.34 -0.01
C GLU A 130 -16.93 12.48 -1.00
N GLU A 131 -17.48 13.68 -0.76
CA GLU A 131 -17.24 14.85 -1.62
C GLU A 131 -15.75 15.23 -1.66
N PHE A 132 -15.06 15.12 -0.53
CA PHE A 132 -13.62 15.36 -0.46
C PHE A 132 -12.84 14.31 -1.26
N VAL A 133 -13.20 13.03 -1.15
CA VAL A 133 -12.59 11.96 -1.97
C VAL A 133 -12.79 12.25 -3.45
N ARG A 134 -14.03 12.58 -3.86
CA ARG A 134 -14.33 12.96 -5.25
C ARG A 134 -13.46 14.13 -5.70
N LYS A 135 -13.31 15.16 -4.87
CA LYS A 135 -12.45 16.31 -5.18
C LYS A 135 -11.00 15.89 -5.39
N ILE A 136 -10.43 15.06 -4.51
CA ILE A 136 -9.06 14.56 -4.66
C ILE A 136 -8.89 13.76 -5.94
N LEU A 137 -9.80 12.85 -6.26
CA LEU A 137 -9.71 12.03 -7.48
C LEU A 137 -9.86 12.84 -8.78
N ASN A 138 -10.37 14.08 -8.69
CA ASN A 138 -10.49 15.01 -9.82
C ASN A 138 -9.40 16.10 -9.83
N THR A 139 -8.33 15.96 -9.03
CA THR A 139 -7.26 16.96 -8.95
C THR A 139 -6.54 17.14 -10.29
N ASP A 140 -6.24 16.03 -10.96
CA ASP A 140 -5.62 15.96 -12.28
C ASP A 140 -5.96 14.60 -12.93
N GLU A 141 -5.46 14.35 -14.13
CA GLU A 141 -5.76 13.10 -14.86
C GLU A 141 -5.23 11.85 -14.13
N GLY A 142 -4.10 11.97 -13.45
CA GLY A 142 -3.44 10.90 -12.70
C GLY A 142 -4.12 10.58 -11.38
N ALA A 143 -4.79 11.56 -10.76
CA ALA A 143 -5.36 11.43 -9.42
C ALA A 143 -6.43 10.33 -9.29
N CYS A 144 -7.07 9.95 -10.41
CA CYS A 144 -8.07 8.88 -10.47
C CYS A 144 -7.49 7.48 -10.76
N ARG A 145 -6.17 7.34 -10.81
CA ARG A 145 -5.44 6.11 -11.16
C ARG A 145 -4.54 5.69 -10.01
N ILE A 146 -4.17 4.41 -9.95
CA ILE A 146 -3.31 3.89 -8.89
C ILE A 146 -1.84 4.19 -9.19
N GLY A 147 -1.15 4.75 -8.21
CA GLY A 147 0.29 5.00 -8.22
C GLY A 147 1.11 3.92 -7.53
N GLU A 148 0.52 3.27 -6.52
CA GLU A 148 1.18 2.29 -5.67
C GLU A 148 0.25 1.16 -5.23
N PHE A 149 0.82 -0.03 -5.07
CA PHE A 149 0.23 -1.14 -4.33
C PHE A 149 1.22 -1.67 -3.29
N SER A 150 0.74 -1.88 -2.07
CA SER A 150 1.57 -2.28 -0.94
C SER A 150 0.91 -3.32 -0.04
N LEU A 151 1.75 -4.09 0.66
CA LEU A 151 1.37 -5.12 1.61
C LEU A 151 2.24 -5.03 2.87
N THR A 152 1.57 -5.02 4.03
CA THR A 152 2.23 -5.02 5.35
C THR A 152 1.97 -6.33 6.09
N ASP A 153 3.03 -6.97 6.58
CA ASP A 153 2.97 -8.25 7.31
C ASP A 153 2.73 -8.03 8.81
N ILE A 154 1.83 -8.82 9.41
CA ILE A 154 1.53 -8.77 10.86
C ILE A 154 2.75 -9.08 11.74
N ARG A 155 3.73 -9.80 11.20
CA ARG A 155 4.95 -10.17 11.93
C ARG A 155 5.83 -8.93 12.16
N PHE A 156 5.72 -7.92 11.30
CA PHE A 156 6.51 -6.70 11.35
C PHE A 156 5.79 -5.61 12.14
N SER A 157 4.60 -5.21 11.70
CA SER A 157 3.94 -4.05 12.29
C SER A 157 3.24 -4.37 13.61
N LYS A 158 3.49 -3.53 14.61
CA LYS A 158 2.79 -3.53 15.91
C LYS A 158 1.77 -2.39 16.04
N ILE A 159 1.52 -1.68 14.95
CA ILE A 159 0.53 -0.61 14.88
C ILE A 159 -0.87 -1.23 14.79
N ASN A 160 -1.75 -0.88 15.74
CA ASN A 160 -3.12 -1.39 15.78
C ASN A 160 -4.15 -0.31 16.16
N ARG A 161 -3.78 0.94 15.95
CA ARG A 161 -4.63 2.13 16.14
C ARG A 161 -4.52 3.02 14.89
N PHE A 162 -5.57 3.76 14.62
CA PHE A 162 -5.53 4.87 13.69
C PHE A 162 -4.84 6.06 14.37
N MET A 163 -3.86 6.65 13.70
CA MET A 163 -2.99 7.69 14.24
C MET A 163 -3.23 9.06 13.60
N ALA A 164 -4.04 9.15 12.53
CA ALA A 164 -4.22 10.37 11.76
C ALA A 164 -2.88 10.94 11.25
N ASP A 165 -1.96 10.04 10.94
CA ASP A 165 -0.61 10.28 10.48
C ASP A 165 -0.29 9.20 9.44
N THR A 166 -0.05 9.63 8.20
CA THR A 166 0.10 8.72 7.06
C THR A 166 1.16 7.65 7.31
N LEU A 167 2.31 8.03 7.89
CA LEU A 167 3.42 7.11 8.13
C LEU A 167 3.00 5.94 9.04
N PHE A 168 2.17 6.21 10.05
CA PHE A 168 1.69 5.17 10.96
C PHE A 168 0.51 4.39 10.36
N ASP A 169 -0.40 5.09 9.68
CA ASP A 169 -1.63 4.49 9.16
C ASP A 169 -1.36 3.58 7.96
N GLU A 170 -0.45 3.94 7.04
CA GLU A 170 0.01 3.08 5.93
C GLU A 170 0.69 1.81 6.46
N ASN A 171 1.36 1.91 7.60
CA ASN A 171 2.10 0.81 8.23
C ASN A 171 1.25 0.03 9.26
N HIS A 172 -0.08 0.20 9.27
CA HIS A 172 -0.97 -0.45 10.25
C HIS A 172 -0.94 -2.00 10.17
N GLY A 173 -0.52 -2.68 11.23
CA GLY A 173 -0.46 -4.15 11.26
C GLY A 173 -1.80 -4.82 11.60
N GLY A 174 -2.54 -4.31 12.57
CA GLY A 174 -3.84 -4.86 12.96
C GLY A 174 -3.83 -6.38 13.20
N LYS A 175 -4.93 -7.06 12.85
CA LYS A 175 -5.08 -8.52 12.99
C LYS A 175 -4.65 -9.30 11.73
N TYR A 176 -4.81 -8.69 10.57
CA TYR A 176 -4.63 -9.34 9.26
C TYR A 176 -3.67 -8.57 8.34
N GLY A 177 -2.77 -7.80 8.96
CA GLY A 177 -1.86 -6.90 8.27
C GLY A 177 -2.66 -5.79 7.61
N ASN A 178 -2.04 -5.14 6.63
CA ASN A 178 -2.77 -4.28 5.72
C ASN A 178 -2.35 -4.53 4.28
N CYS A 179 -3.18 -4.05 3.37
CA CYS A 179 -2.70 -3.57 2.09
C CYS A 179 -3.15 -2.13 1.96
N HIS A 180 -2.41 -1.35 1.19
CA HIS A 180 -2.91 -0.09 0.68
C HIS A 180 -2.70 0.02 -0.81
N ILE A 181 -3.49 0.91 -1.38
CA ILE A 181 -3.18 1.50 -2.67
C ILE A 181 -2.98 2.98 -2.44
N ALA A 182 -2.06 3.58 -3.19
CA ALA A 182 -2.04 5.02 -3.37
C ALA A 182 -2.78 5.37 -4.66
N VAL A 183 -3.75 6.28 -4.59
CA VAL A 183 -4.22 6.97 -5.80
C VAL A 183 -3.27 8.12 -6.11
N GLY A 184 -3.02 8.37 -7.39
CA GLY A 184 -2.08 9.41 -7.85
C GLY A 184 -0.68 8.88 -8.19
N ASP A 185 0.34 9.66 -7.88
CA ASP A 185 1.70 9.54 -8.43
C ASP A 185 2.39 8.22 -8.09
N SER A 186 3.19 7.70 -9.02
CA SER A 186 3.96 6.48 -8.83
C SER A 186 5.37 6.73 -8.31
N TYR A 187 5.89 5.83 -7.47
CA TYR A 187 7.31 5.80 -7.13
C TYR A 187 8.17 5.23 -8.26
N THR A 188 9.04 6.06 -8.82
CA THR A 188 9.94 5.68 -9.94
C THR A 188 11.06 4.72 -9.51
N GLU A 189 11.38 4.69 -8.22
CA GLU A 189 12.38 3.82 -7.60
C GLU A 189 12.01 2.34 -7.74
N THR A 190 10.72 2.05 -7.95
CA THR A 190 10.19 0.71 -8.22
C THR A 190 10.51 0.22 -9.64
N TYR A 191 11.15 1.04 -10.48
CA TYR A 191 11.77 0.59 -11.72
C TYR A 191 12.91 -0.38 -11.43
N SER A 192 12.90 -1.55 -12.08
CA SER A 192 13.85 -2.62 -11.80
C SER A 192 15.20 -2.45 -12.48
N ALA A 193 15.31 -1.53 -13.44
CA ALA A 193 16.57 -1.20 -14.09
C ALA A 193 17.11 0.15 -13.56
N ASP A 194 18.03 0.77 -14.30
CA ASP A 194 18.69 2.00 -13.89
C ASP A 194 17.72 3.20 -13.90
N VAL A 195 17.28 3.63 -12.72
CA VAL A 195 16.35 4.75 -12.51
C VAL A 195 16.90 6.05 -13.10
N SER A 196 18.23 6.24 -13.14
CA SER A 196 18.84 7.46 -13.70
C SER A 196 18.62 7.61 -15.21
N LYS A 197 18.24 6.52 -15.88
CA LYS A 197 17.94 6.49 -17.32
C LYS A 197 16.46 6.64 -17.62
N LEU A 198 15.59 6.54 -16.61
CA LEU A 198 14.15 6.53 -16.77
C LEU A 198 13.60 7.95 -17.03
N ASN A 199 13.43 8.29 -18.30
CA ASN A 199 12.86 9.58 -18.71
C ASN A 199 11.32 9.56 -18.74
N GLU A 200 10.68 10.73 -18.87
CA GLU A 200 9.21 10.86 -18.85
C GLU A 200 8.50 10.01 -19.91
N LYS A 201 9.04 9.91 -21.13
CA LYS A 201 8.46 9.08 -22.19
C LYS A 201 8.52 7.60 -21.83
N GLU A 202 9.63 7.15 -21.22
CA GLU A 202 9.73 5.77 -20.74
C GLU A 202 8.82 5.50 -19.55
N LYS A 203 8.66 6.45 -18.62
CA LYS A 203 7.69 6.34 -17.52
C LYS A 203 6.29 6.11 -18.05
N GLU A 204 5.86 6.93 -19.01
CA GLU A 204 4.55 6.81 -19.66
C GLU A 204 4.39 5.46 -20.38
N ASN A 205 5.38 5.06 -21.18
CA ASN A 205 5.34 3.78 -21.90
C ASN A 205 5.22 2.58 -20.95
N LEU A 206 5.97 2.62 -19.84
CA LEU A 206 5.99 1.61 -18.81
C LEU A 206 4.80 1.71 -17.84
N GLY A 207 3.90 2.68 -18.02
CA GLY A 207 2.69 2.84 -17.23
C GLY A 207 2.93 3.30 -15.78
N PHE A 208 3.98 4.06 -15.52
CA PHE A 208 4.09 4.82 -14.26
C PHE A 208 3.07 5.95 -14.29
N ASN A 209 2.30 6.11 -13.22
CA ASN A 209 1.32 7.19 -13.12
C ASN A 209 2.03 8.50 -12.78
N ASN A 210 1.50 9.62 -13.30
CA ASN A 210 1.97 10.95 -12.96
C ASN A 210 0.82 11.78 -12.40
N SER A 211 0.99 12.35 -11.20
CA SER A 211 -0.05 13.16 -10.55
C SER A 211 0.55 14.13 -9.54
N ALA A 212 -0.17 15.20 -9.23
CA ALA A 212 0.20 16.12 -8.15
C ALA A 212 -0.14 15.58 -6.75
N ILE A 213 -0.90 14.48 -6.67
CA ILE A 213 -1.28 13.84 -5.41
C ILE A 213 -0.69 12.44 -5.32
N HIS A 214 -0.44 12.02 -4.09
CA HIS A 214 -0.21 10.63 -3.73
C HIS A 214 -0.96 10.42 -2.41
N TRP A 215 -1.88 9.46 -2.37
CA TRP A 215 -2.73 9.26 -1.19
C TRP A 215 -3.06 7.82 -0.90
N ASP A 216 -2.50 7.35 0.22
CA ASP A 216 -2.65 6.01 0.74
C ASP A 216 -4.02 5.79 1.37
N LEU A 217 -4.70 4.76 0.87
CA LEU A 217 -5.97 4.29 1.37
C LEU A 217 -5.79 2.85 1.85
N VAL A 218 -6.05 2.59 3.13
CA VAL A 218 -5.61 1.36 3.80
C VAL A 218 -6.78 0.39 4.07
N ASN A 219 -6.59 -0.87 3.68
CA ASN A 219 -7.47 -1.99 3.99
C ASN A 219 -6.83 -2.93 5.02
N THR A 220 -7.55 -3.20 6.12
CA THR A 220 -7.12 -4.08 7.21
C THR A 220 -8.02 -5.31 7.39
N GLU A 221 -8.91 -5.57 6.42
CA GLU A 221 -9.77 -6.76 6.43
C GLU A 221 -8.93 -8.04 6.24
N ASN A 222 -9.52 -9.19 6.60
CA ASN A 222 -8.92 -10.47 6.24
C ASN A 222 -8.98 -10.62 4.72
N LYS A 223 -7.81 -10.68 4.10
CA LYS A 223 -7.65 -10.69 2.65
C LYS A 223 -6.71 -11.79 2.20
N LYS A 224 -6.94 -12.23 0.97
CA LYS A 224 -6.05 -13.10 0.21
C LYS A 224 -5.54 -12.33 -1.00
N VAL A 225 -4.25 -12.42 -1.25
CA VAL A 225 -3.63 -11.90 -2.47
C VAL A 225 -3.05 -13.06 -3.25
N THR A 226 -3.50 -13.20 -4.49
CA THR A 226 -2.94 -14.12 -5.45
C THR A 226 -2.18 -13.36 -6.52
N ALA A 227 -1.09 -13.94 -7.02
CA ALA A 227 -0.35 -13.43 -8.15
C ALA A 227 -0.53 -14.41 -9.32
N LYS A 228 -1.02 -13.90 -10.45
CA LYS A 228 -0.93 -14.62 -11.72
C LYS A 228 0.43 -14.33 -12.31
N LEU A 229 1.20 -15.38 -12.59
CA LEU A 229 2.50 -15.32 -13.25
C LEU A 229 2.33 -15.22 -14.76
N ARG A 230 3.36 -14.74 -15.48
CA ARG A 230 3.32 -14.61 -16.94
C ARG A 230 3.16 -15.93 -17.69
N ASN A 231 3.50 -17.06 -17.05
CA ASN A 231 3.26 -18.39 -17.60
C ASN A 231 1.83 -18.90 -17.37
N GLY A 232 0.96 -18.11 -16.74
CA GLY A 232 -0.43 -18.44 -16.44
C GLY A 232 -0.68 -19.06 -15.07
N ASN A 233 0.35 -19.50 -14.35
CA ASN A 233 0.20 -20.09 -13.01
C ASN A 233 -0.31 -19.04 -12.02
N ILE A 234 -1.18 -19.46 -11.10
CA ILE A 234 -1.67 -18.60 -10.02
C ILE A 234 -1.11 -19.14 -8.70
N ILE A 235 -0.48 -18.27 -7.93
CA ILE A 235 0.06 -18.59 -6.60
C ILE A 235 -0.51 -17.64 -5.56
N THR A 236 -0.70 -18.12 -4.33
CA THR A 236 -1.06 -17.25 -3.21
C THR A 236 0.22 -16.62 -2.67
N ILE A 237 0.29 -15.28 -2.66
CA ILE A 237 1.47 -14.57 -2.16
C ILE A 237 1.27 -13.99 -0.75
N TYR A 238 0.03 -13.76 -0.34
CA TYR A 238 -0.29 -13.19 0.96
C TYR A 238 -1.66 -13.69 1.42
N GLU A 239 -1.75 -14.16 2.67
CA GLU A 239 -3.02 -14.64 3.25
C GLU A 239 -2.92 -14.65 4.77
N ASN A 240 -4.01 -14.31 5.46
CA ASN A 240 -4.07 -14.20 6.92
C ASN A 240 -3.01 -13.23 7.48
N GLY A 241 -2.73 -12.14 6.76
CA GLY A 241 -1.80 -11.10 7.20
C GLY A 241 -0.32 -11.38 6.98
N VAL A 242 0.02 -12.45 6.25
CA VAL A 242 1.40 -12.96 6.15
C VAL A 242 1.77 -13.29 4.70
N PHE A 243 2.97 -12.88 4.27
CA PHE A 243 3.55 -13.31 2.99
C PHE A 243 3.85 -14.82 2.98
N LYS A 244 3.64 -15.48 1.83
CA LYS A 244 3.81 -16.94 1.65
C LYS A 244 5.15 -17.30 0.98
N ASN A 245 6.20 -16.61 1.41
CA ASN A 245 7.58 -16.79 0.92
C ASN A 245 8.23 -18.09 1.41
#